data_AF-A0A9X6AGS2-F1
#
_entry.id   AF-A0A9X6AGS2-F1
#
_cell.length_a   1.000
_cell.length_b   1.000
_cell.length_c   1.000
_cell.angle_alpha   90.00
_cell.angle_beta   90.00
_cell.angle_gamma   90.00
#
_symmetry.space_group_name_H-M   'P 1'
#
loop_
_entity.id
_entity.type
_entity.pdbx_description
1 polymer ?
#
loop_
_entity_poly.entity_id
_entity_poly.type
_entity_poly.pdbx_seq_one_letter_code
_entity_poly.pdbx_strand_id
1 'polypeptide(L)'
;MSVEDEAKKILLKLGLWWPDANSGSLRAAATAWRTFADSVDDVRGPVHTSASSLIHHNTGESIDAFEKFWNRYAKGKDAGWLSDLAESSRAMAKALDKFADAIDDAINKLWTQIGIDAAVIAGGVALAFFTAGL
;
A
#
# COMPACT_ATOMS: atom_id res chain seq x y z
N MET A 1 15.68 -19.61 -17.42
CA MET A 1 15.16 -18.27 -17.77
C MET A 1 13.66 -18.36 -17.59
N SER A 2 13.05 -17.45 -16.82
CA SER A 2 11.60 -17.49 -16.59
C SER A 2 10.87 -17.10 -17.88
N VAL A 3 9.66 -17.63 -18.11
CA VAL A 3 8.75 -17.17 -19.18
C VAL A 3 8.54 -15.64 -19.10
N GLU A 4 8.58 -15.10 -17.88
CA GLU A 4 8.58 -13.66 -17.61
C GLU A 4 9.77 -12.91 -18.21
N ASP A 5 10.99 -13.44 -18.07
CA ASP A 5 12.19 -12.81 -18.59
C ASP A 5 12.18 -12.77 -20.14
N GLU A 6 11.61 -13.80 -20.75
CA GLU A 6 11.50 -13.92 -22.20
C GLU A 6 10.42 -12.98 -22.76
N ALA A 7 9.26 -12.89 -22.11
CA ALA A 7 8.21 -11.95 -22.48
C ALA A 7 8.65 -10.48 -22.31
N LYS A 8 9.31 -10.13 -21.19
CA LYS A 8 9.90 -8.79 -20.98
C LYS A 8 10.85 -8.42 -22.12
N LYS A 9 11.72 -9.34 -22.56
CA LYS A 9 12.63 -9.11 -23.69
C LYS A 9 11.88 -8.86 -25.01
N ILE A 10 10.80 -9.59 -25.27
CA ILE A 10 10.00 -9.43 -26.50
C ILE A 10 9.29 -8.07 -26.50
N LEU A 11 8.64 -7.70 -25.40
CA LEU A 11 7.94 -6.41 -25.27
C LEU A 11 8.89 -5.22 -25.46
N LEU A 12 10.06 -5.25 -24.81
CA LEU A 12 11.06 -4.19 -24.93
C LEU A 12 11.60 -4.07 -26.37
N LYS A 13 11.78 -5.20 -27.09
CA LYS A 13 12.16 -5.19 -28.51
C LYS A 13 11.10 -4.56 -29.42
N LEU A 14 9.83 -4.66 -29.06
CA LEU A 14 8.71 -4.05 -29.79
C LEU A 14 8.45 -2.58 -29.38
N GLY A 15 9.27 -2.01 -28.49
CA GLY A 15 9.13 -0.64 -28.00
C GLY A 15 8.02 -0.44 -26.97
N LEU A 16 7.47 -1.53 -26.41
CA LEU A 16 6.45 -1.49 -25.37
C LEU A 16 7.10 -1.40 -23.99
N TRP A 17 6.48 -0.64 -23.08
CA TRP A 17 6.97 -0.44 -21.71
C TRP A 17 6.43 -1.51 -20.75
N TRP A 18 7.28 -2.02 -19.86
CA TRP A 18 6.89 -2.95 -18.79
C TRP A 18 6.58 -2.18 -17.50
N PRO A 19 5.42 -2.42 -16.84
CA PRO A 19 5.14 -1.85 -15.54
C PRO A 19 6.02 -2.48 -14.47
N ASP A 20 7.18 -1.88 -14.26
CA ASP A 20 8.20 -2.32 -13.29
C ASP A 20 7.94 -1.81 -11.86
N ALA A 21 6.71 -1.37 -11.59
CA ALA A 21 6.34 -0.92 -10.25
C ALA A 21 6.35 -2.14 -9.31
N ASN A 22 7.19 -2.10 -8.27
CA ASN A 22 7.33 -3.21 -7.35
C ASN A 22 6.15 -3.24 -6.36
N SER A 23 5.08 -3.96 -6.72
CA SER A 23 3.91 -4.16 -5.86
C SER A 23 4.26 -4.77 -4.50
N GLY A 24 5.31 -5.61 -4.44
CA GLY A 24 5.87 -6.12 -3.20
C GLY A 24 6.41 -5.04 -2.27
N SER A 25 7.18 -4.08 -2.79
CA SER A 25 7.70 -2.94 -2.02
C SER A 25 6.59 -2.04 -1.50
N LEU A 26 5.51 -1.85 -2.27
CA LEU A 26 4.34 -1.09 -1.84
C LEU A 26 3.62 -1.77 -0.67
N ARG A 27 3.47 -3.11 -0.73
CA ARG A 27 2.90 -3.90 0.38
C ARG A 27 3.79 -3.92 1.63
N ALA A 28 5.12 -3.94 1.43
CA ALA A 28 6.07 -3.78 2.53
C ALA A 28 5.94 -2.41 3.20
N ALA A 29 5.83 -1.34 2.41
CA ALA A 29 5.57 0.00 2.92
C ALA A 29 4.22 0.10 3.63
N ALA A 30 3.16 -0.52 3.10
CA ALA A 30 1.85 -0.58 3.75
C ALA A 30 1.92 -1.27 5.12
N THR A 31 2.69 -2.36 5.23
CA THR A 31 2.94 -3.06 6.48
C THR A 31 3.68 -2.19 7.50
N ALA A 32 4.68 -1.42 7.05
CA ALA A 32 5.39 -0.47 7.90
C ALA A 32 4.46 0.63 8.44
N TRP A 33 3.58 1.18 7.60
CA TRP A 33 2.59 2.18 8.02
C TRP A 33 1.57 1.64 9.03
N ARG A 34 1.14 0.38 8.90
CA ARG A 34 0.31 -0.28 9.92
C ARG A 34 1.04 -0.46 11.24
N THR A 35 2.26 -0.96 11.18
CA THR A 35 3.12 -1.15 12.37
C THR A 35 3.34 0.17 13.11
N PHE A 36 3.55 1.26 12.37
CA PHE A 36 3.67 2.60 12.94
C PHE A 36 2.36 3.05 13.61
N ALA A 37 1.21 2.86 12.97
CA ALA A 37 -0.09 3.19 13.55
C ALA A 37 -0.34 2.44 14.86
N ASP A 38 -0.02 1.14 14.89
CA ASP A 38 -0.18 0.30 16.08
C ASP A 38 0.76 0.76 17.21
N SER A 39 2.01 1.12 16.87
CA SER A 39 2.96 1.69 17.84
C SER A 39 2.47 3.01 18.46
N VAL A 40 1.79 3.86 17.66
CA VAL A 40 1.19 5.10 18.17
C VAL A 40 0.07 4.79 19.16
N ASP A 41 -0.82 3.85 18.84
CA ASP A 41 -1.91 3.45 19.73
C ASP A 41 -1.39 2.80 21.03
N ASP A 42 -0.36 1.96 20.93
CA ASP A 42 0.28 1.31 22.07
C ASP A 42 0.89 2.29 23.07
N VAL A 43 1.47 3.40 22.59
CA VAL A 43 2.03 4.46 23.46
C VAL A 43 0.93 5.37 23.99
N ARG A 44 -0.05 5.69 23.15
CA ARG A 44 -1.09 6.69 23.45
C ARG A 44 -1.93 6.31 24.67
N GLY A 45 -2.35 5.04 24.78
CA GLY A 45 -3.18 4.57 25.90
C GLY A 45 -2.53 4.82 27.27
N PRO A 46 -1.35 4.22 27.55
CA PRO A 46 -0.64 4.39 28.82
C PRO A 46 -0.31 5.85 29.17
N VAL A 47 0.09 6.65 28.17
CA VAL A 47 0.43 8.06 28.40
C VAL A 47 -0.84 8.87 28.69
N HIS A 48 -1.95 8.62 27.99
CA HIS A 48 -3.22 9.26 28.29
C HIS A 48 -3.69 8.94 29.71
N THR A 49 -3.61 7.68 30.15
CA THR A 49 -3.92 7.30 31.53
C THR A 49 -3.07 8.06 32.54
N SER A 50 -1.76 8.15 32.31
CA SER A 50 -0.83 8.85 33.21
C SER A 50 -1.13 10.35 33.28
N ALA A 51 -1.34 10.99 32.13
CA ALA A 51 -1.67 12.41 32.05
C ALA A 51 -3.03 12.72 32.67
N SER A 52 -4.06 11.91 32.40
CA SER A 52 -5.38 12.04 33.04
C SER A 52 -5.30 11.88 34.55
N SER A 53 -4.46 10.96 35.06
CA SER A 53 -4.23 10.82 36.50
C SER A 53 -3.58 12.07 37.10
N LEU A 54 -2.57 12.65 36.43
CA LEU A 54 -1.93 13.89 36.88
C LEU A 54 -2.94 15.05 36.94
N ILE A 55 -3.75 15.21 35.88
CA ILE A 55 -4.78 16.25 35.79
C ILE A 55 -5.86 16.06 36.87
N HIS A 56 -6.28 14.82 37.12
CA HIS A 56 -7.36 14.55 38.07
C HIS A 56 -6.96 14.78 39.54
N HIS A 57 -5.72 14.46 39.90
CA HIS A 57 -5.27 14.50 41.29
C HIS A 57 -4.59 15.81 41.71
N ASN A 58 -4.41 16.76 40.79
CA ASN A 58 -3.74 18.02 41.05
C ASN A 58 -4.58 19.18 40.56
N THR A 59 -4.39 20.36 41.16
CA THR A 59 -5.09 21.59 40.77
C THR A 59 -4.10 22.75 40.71
N GLY A 60 -4.45 23.78 39.95
CA GLY A 60 -3.65 24.99 39.81
C GLY A 60 -3.33 25.32 38.35
N GLU A 61 -2.85 26.54 38.13
CA GLU A 61 -2.65 27.11 36.79
C GLU A 61 -1.74 26.27 35.89
N SER A 62 -0.71 25.63 36.47
CA SER A 62 0.18 24.73 35.75
C SER A 62 -0.51 23.45 35.27
N ILE A 63 -1.43 22.91 36.06
CA ILE A 63 -2.23 21.72 35.70
C ILE A 63 -3.23 22.07 34.62
N ASP A 64 -3.91 23.22 34.71
CA ASP A 64 -4.83 23.69 33.68
C ASP A 64 -4.12 23.91 32.33
N ALA A 65 -2.92 24.46 32.37
CA ALA A 65 -2.08 24.64 31.18
C ALA A 65 -1.66 23.28 30.58
N PHE A 66 -1.27 22.33 31.43
CA PHE A 66 -0.93 20.97 31.02
C PHE A 66 -2.13 20.24 30.41
N GLU A 67 -3.32 20.34 31.00
CA GLU A 67 -4.55 19.74 30.45
C GLU A 67 -4.86 20.29 29.05
N LYS A 68 -4.85 21.62 28.89
CA LYS A 68 -5.06 22.26 27.57
C LYS A 68 -4.03 21.79 26.54
N PHE A 69 -2.76 21.67 26.96
CA PHE A 69 -1.70 21.15 26.11
C PHE A 69 -1.99 19.70 25.68
N TRP A 70 -2.27 18.83 26.65
CA TRP A 70 -2.41 17.38 26.47
C TRP A 70 -3.66 17.01 25.65
N ASN A 71 -4.77 17.72 25.85
CA ASN A 71 -6.02 17.50 25.13
C ASN A 71 -5.91 17.72 23.60
N ARG A 72 -4.83 18.33 23.10
CA ARG A 72 -4.54 18.37 21.65
C ARG A 72 -4.01 17.03 21.14
N TYR A 73 -3.21 16.34 21.95
CA TYR A 73 -2.58 15.07 21.60
C TYR A 73 -3.51 13.88 21.81
N ALA A 74 -4.24 13.86 22.93
CA ALA A 74 -5.16 12.80 23.27
C ALA A 74 -6.37 13.38 24.01
N LYS A 75 -7.55 13.23 23.41
CA LYS A 75 -8.84 13.63 23.98
C LYS A 75 -9.80 12.46 23.97
N GLY A 76 -10.14 11.95 25.15
CA GLY A 76 -10.97 10.77 25.29
C GLY A 76 -10.37 9.55 24.58
N LYS A 77 -11.24 8.61 24.17
CA LYS A 77 -10.81 7.32 23.64
C LYS A 77 -10.33 7.36 22.19
N ASP A 78 -10.79 8.30 21.35
CA ASP A 78 -10.61 8.22 19.90
C ASP A 78 -10.28 9.57 19.22
N ALA A 79 -10.00 10.64 19.97
CA ALA A 79 -9.71 11.96 19.39
C ALA A 79 -8.34 12.52 19.81
N GLY A 80 -7.88 13.52 19.06
CA GLY A 80 -6.60 14.19 19.25
C GLY A 80 -5.54 13.73 18.25
N TRP A 81 -4.45 14.50 18.15
CA TRP A 81 -3.44 14.32 17.11
C TRP A 81 -2.82 12.93 17.05
N LEU A 82 -2.69 12.22 18.18
CA LEU A 82 -2.16 10.85 18.19
C LEU A 82 -3.17 9.86 17.57
N SER A 83 -4.47 10.06 17.80
CA SER A 83 -5.52 9.28 17.13
C SER A 83 -5.53 9.56 15.63
N ASP A 84 -5.53 10.84 15.25
CA ASP A 84 -5.53 11.28 13.84
C ASP A 84 -4.29 10.75 13.08
N LEU A 85 -3.14 10.71 13.75
CA LEU A 85 -1.89 10.18 13.20
C LEU A 85 -1.98 8.67 12.93
N ALA A 86 -2.52 7.90 13.88
CA ALA A 86 -2.70 6.47 13.70
C ALA A 86 -3.72 6.17 12.58
N GLU A 87 -4.83 6.90 12.52
CA GLU A 87 -5.83 6.79 11.46
C GLU A 87 -5.25 7.13 10.08
N SER A 88 -4.53 8.25 9.97
CA SER A 88 -3.89 8.69 8.72
C SER A 88 -2.86 7.69 8.22
N SER A 89 -2.10 7.09 9.15
CA SER A 89 -1.13 6.03 8.84
C SER A 89 -1.81 4.78 8.28
N ARG A 90 -2.95 4.37 8.85
CA ARG A 90 -3.77 3.26 8.31
C ARG A 90 -4.37 3.60 6.95
N ALA A 91 -4.79 4.85 6.73
CA ALA A 91 -5.26 5.32 5.43
C ALA A 91 -4.16 5.27 4.36
N MET A 92 -2.93 5.65 4.71
CA MET A 92 -1.76 5.54 3.83
C MET A 92 -1.47 4.08 3.47
N ALA A 93 -1.48 3.17 4.45
CA ALA A 93 -1.31 1.74 4.20
C ALA A 93 -2.36 1.19 3.21
N LYS A 94 -3.63 1.58 3.39
CA LYS A 94 -4.72 1.19 2.47
C LYS A 94 -4.53 1.74 1.06
N ALA A 95 -4.02 2.96 0.92
CA ALA A 95 -3.73 3.54 -0.40
C ALA A 95 -2.59 2.80 -1.11
N LEU A 96 -1.54 2.44 -0.38
CA LEU A 96 -0.42 1.66 -0.90
C LEU A 96 -0.83 0.26 -1.38
N ASP A 97 -1.68 -0.43 -0.62
CA ASP A 97 -2.20 -1.74 -1.05
C ASP A 97 -3.06 -1.62 -2.30
N LYS A 98 -3.97 -0.64 -2.36
CA LYS A 98 -4.77 -0.39 -3.58
C LYS A 98 -3.90 -0.11 -4.80
N PHE A 99 -2.79 0.61 -4.61
CA PHE A 99 -1.88 0.89 -5.69
C PHE A 99 -1.10 -0.37 -6.12
N ALA A 100 -0.66 -1.19 -5.16
CA ALA A 100 -0.06 -2.49 -5.43
C ALA A 100 -1.01 -3.43 -6.21
N ASP A 101 -2.28 -3.47 -5.84
CA ASP A 101 -3.31 -4.26 -6.53
C ASP A 101 -3.53 -3.76 -7.96
N ALA A 102 -3.57 -2.43 -8.17
CA ALA A 102 -3.69 -1.86 -9.51
C ALA A 102 -2.50 -2.19 -10.42
N ILE A 103 -1.29 -2.29 -9.86
CA ILE A 103 -0.08 -2.70 -10.58
C ILE A 103 -0.17 -4.18 -10.94
N ASP A 104 -0.53 -5.05 -10.00
CA ASP A 104 -0.67 -6.48 -10.27
C ASP A 104 -1.76 -6.75 -11.33
N ASP A 105 -2.88 -6.01 -11.27
CA ASP A 105 -3.93 -6.07 -12.29
C ASP A 105 -3.43 -5.63 -13.67
N ALA A 106 -2.59 -4.60 -13.75
CA ALA A 106 -1.99 -4.16 -15.01
C ALA A 106 -1.04 -5.21 -15.58
N ILE A 107 -0.21 -5.82 -14.72
CA ILE A 107 0.70 -6.92 -15.08
C ILE A 107 -0.10 -8.12 -15.60
N ASN A 108 -1.17 -8.51 -14.90
CA ASN A 108 -2.04 -9.64 -15.29
C ASN A 108 -2.75 -9.39 -16.63
N LYS A 109 -3.22 -8.17 -16.89
CA LYS A 109 -3.83 -7.80 -18.18
C LYS A 109 -2.83 -7.88 -19.33
N LEU A 110 -1.59 -7.43 -19.12
CA LEU A 110 -0.52 -7.56 -20.11
C LEU A 110 -0.24 -9.03 -20.43
N TRP A 111 -0.13 -9.88 -19.41
CA TRP A 111 0.03 -11.33 -19.61
C TRP A 111 -1.10 -11.97 -20.39
N THR A 112 -2.34 -11.57 -20.10
CA THR A 112 -3.52 -12.06 -20.82
C THR A 112 -3.48 -11.65 -22.29
N GLN A 113 -3.14 -10.39 -22.59
CA GLN A 113 -3.02 -9.90 -23.97
C GLN A 113 -1.91 -10.61 -24.74
N ILE A 114 -0.72 -10.76 -24.14
CA ILE A 114 0.39 -11.50 -24.76
C ILE A 114 -0.01 -12.95 -25.05
N GLY A 115 -0.75 -13.61 -24.14
CA GLY A 115 -1.25 -14.96 -24.35
C GLY A 115 -2.21 -15.06 -25.55
N ILE A 116 -3.11 -14.07 -25.70
CA ILE A 116 -4.02 -13.98 -26.84
C ILE A 116 -3.24 -13.73 -28.13
N ASP A 117 -2.34 -12.75 -28.15
CA ASP A 117 -1.55 -12.41 -29.34
C ASP A 117 -0.64 -13.57 -29.76
N ALA A 118 -0.02 -14.26 -28.80
CA ALA A 118 0.77 -15.47 -29.06
C ALA A 118 -0.09 -16.62 -29.61
N ALA A 119 -1.32 -16.80 -29.10
CA ALA A 119 -2.26 -17.78 -29.63
C ALA A 119 -2.74 -17.42 -31.06
N VAL A 120 -2.94 -16.12 -31.34
CA VAL A 120 -3.28 -15.63 -32.68
C VAL A 120 -2.11 -15.78 -33.64
N ILE A 121 -0.87 -15.54 -33.23
CA ILE A 121 0.32 -15.78 -34.05
C ILE A 121 0.52 -17.28 -34.28
N ALA A 122 0.41 -18.12 -33.26
CA ALA A 122 0.53 -19.57 -33.41
C ALA A 122 -0.59 -20.14 -34.30
N GLY A 123 -1.82 -19.67 -34.11
CA GLY A 123 -2.96 -20.00 -34.95
C GLY A 123 -2.82 -19.46 -36.38
N GLY A 124 -2.29 -18.25 -36.55
CA GLY A 124 -2.02 -17.62 -37.84
C GLY A 124 -0.87 -18.31 -38.61
N VAL A 125 0.18 -18.74 -37.93
CA VAL A 125 1.26 -19.57 -38.50
C VAL A 125 0.73 -20.96 -38.86
N ALA A 126 -0.09 -21.59 -38.00
CA ALA A 126 -0.72 -22.86 -38.30
C ALA A 126 -1.66 -22.75 -39.51
N LEU A 127 -2.55 -21.76 -39.53
CA LEU A 127 -3.45 -21.49 -40.66
C LEU A 127 -2.69 -21.12 -41.93
N ALA A 128 -1.60 -20.35 -41.85
CA ALA A 128 -0.73 -20.05 -42.99
C ALA A 128 -0.03 -21.31 -43.52
N PHE A 129 0.45 -22.21 -42.65
CA PHE A 129 0.95 -23.52 -43.07
C PHE A 129 -0.13 -24.34 -43.80
N PHE A 130 -1.34 -24.40 -43.25
CA PHE A 130 -2.44 -25.17 -43.83
C PHE A 130 -3.05 -24.56 -45.11
N THR A 131 -2.92 -23.25 -45.33
CA THR A 131 -3.54 -22.56 -46.48
C THR A 131 -2.54 -22.14 -47.57
N ALA A 132 -1.24 -22.01 -47.26
CA ALA A 132 -0.20 -21.68 -48.23
C ALA A 132 0.48 -22.91 -48.87
N GLY A 133 0.13 -24.14 -48.47
CA GLY A 133 0.58 -25.36 -49.13
C GLY A 133 2.08 -25.62 -49.02
N LEU A 134 2.56 -25.83 -47.79
CA LEU A 134 3.80 -26.54 -47.47
C LEU A 134 3.45 -27.81 -46.68
#